data_AF-A0A7V5IZJ4-F1
#
_entry.id   AF-A0A7V5IZJ4-F1
#
_cell.length_a   1.000
_cell.length_b   1.000
_cell.length_c   1.000
_cell.angle_alpha   90.00
_cell.angle_beta   90.00
_cell.angle_gamma   90.00
#
_symmetry.space_group_name_H-M   'P 1'
#
loop_
_entity.id
_entity.type
_entity.pdbx_description
1 polymer ?
#
loop_
_entity_poly.entity_id
_entity_poly.type
_entity_poly.pdbx_seq_one_letter_code
_entity_poly.pdbx_strand_id
1 'polypeptide(L)'
;MAQIKKWLADISPDDFSDRYLGRLILLPDMDDDSMAFVEKNFSSGKWDVYVNLRSLAEGKKEMIFTLIHEFAHILTLNEKQIDEEASPSSCETFWIEEGCARAGGYLAGFYDRFWREEGEDFSPEPSPDETLARYEERPESYVTEYAAANPVEDLAESFAAFIFRQ
;
A
#
# COMPACT_ATOMS: atom_id res chain seq x y z
N MET A 1 -11.34 17.74 8.42
CA MET A 1 -9.97 18.20 8.11
C MET A 1 -9.00 18.08 9.29
N ALA A 2 -9.22 18.74 10.44
CA ALA A 2 -8.30 18.66 11.60
C ALA A 2 -8.11 17.22 12.13
N GLN A 3 -9.16 16.40 12.04
CA GLN A 3 -9.13 15.02 12.52
C GLN A 3 -8.24 14.08 11.68
N ILE A 4 -8.28 14.19 10.34
CA ILE A 4 -7.45 13.37 9.43
C ILE A 4 -5.97 13.67 9.65
N LYS A 5 -5.61 14.95 9.73
CA LYS A 5 -4.23 15.38 10.02
C LYS A 5 -3.73 14.80 11.35
N LYS A 6 -4.60 14.78 12.36
CA LYS A 6 -4.26 14.17 13.65
C LYS A 6 -4.03 12.67 13.53
N TRP A 7 -4.90 11.93 12.83
CA TRP A 7 -4.70 10.49 12.63
C TRP A 7 -3.41 10.18 11.90
N LEU A 8 -3.10 10.91 10.82
CA LEU A 8 -1.84 10.74 10.09
C LEU A 8 -0.62 11.01 10.98
N ALA A 9 -0.66 12.05 11.83
CA ALA A 9 0.41 12.32 12.79
C ALA A 9 0.52 11.26 13.90
N ASP A 10 -0.58 10.62 14.28
CA ASP A 10 -0.57 9.51 15.25
C ASP A 10 -0.05 8.19 14.60
N ILE A 11 -0.18 8.03 13.27
CA ILE A 11 0.27 6.86 12.50
C ILE A 11 1.74 6.97 12.09
N SER A 12 2.14 8.13 11.57
CA SER A 12 3.46 8.35 10.95
C SER A 12 4.31 9.29 11.81
N PRO A 13 5.46 8.84 12.34
CA PRO A 13 6.39 9.69 13.09
C PRO A 13 6.80 10.95 12.31
N ASP A 14 7.09 12.04 13.03
CA ASP A 14 7.44 13.34 12.41
C ASP A 14 8.66 13.23 11.48
N ASP A 15 9.70 12.51 11.88
CA ASP A 15 10.93 12.35 11.08
C ASP A 15 10.71 11.54 9.79
N PHE A 16 9.83 10.53 9.86
CA PHE A 16 9.38 9.79 8.68
C PHE A 16 8.55 10.70 7.77
N SER A 17 7.57 11.40 8.33
CA SER A 17 6.67 12.30 7.60
C SER A 17 7.44 13.41 6.89
N ASP A 18 8.38 14.07 7.58
CA ASP A 18 9.22 15.13 7.03
C ASP A 18 10.03 14.66 5.82
N ARG A 19 10.49 13.40 5.85
CA ARG A 19 11.28 12.80 4.79
C ARG A 19 10.43 12.37 3.60
N TYR A 20 9.36 11.63 3.84
CA TYR A 20 8.66 10.88 2.79
C TYR A 20 7.32 11.48 2.36
N LEU A 21 6.65 12.28 3.19
CA LEU A 21 5.36 12.86 2.83
C LEU A 21 5.50 14.21 2.12
N GLY A 22 4.71 14.38 1.05
CA GLY A 22 4.61 15.59 0.24
C GLY A 22 3.39 16.41 0.63
N ARG A 23 2.25 16.11 0.01
CA ARG A 23 0.98 16.83 0.18
C ARG A 23 -0.07 15.91 0.79
N LEU A 24 -0.95 16.50 1.59
CA LEU A 24 -2.23 15.90 1.97
C LEU A 24 -3.33 16.57 1.15
N ILE A 25 -3.95 15.81 0.24
CA ILE A 25 -5.03 16.26 -0.62
C ILE A 25 -6.35 15.70 -0.05
N LEU A 26 -7.30 16.59 0.22
CA LEU A 26 -8.63 16.22 0.72
C LEU A 26 -9.65 16.46 -0.40
N LEU A 27 -10.22 15.39 -0.93
CA LEU A 27 -11.17 15.42 -2.02
C LEU A 27 -12.60 15.30 -1.47
N PRO A 28 -13.56 16.16 -1.87
CA PRO A 28 -14.94 16.08 -1.37
C PRO A 28 -15.62 14.75 -1.70
N ASP A 29 -15.37 14.26 -2.92
CA ASP A 29 -15.88 13.01 -3.47
C ASP A 29 -14.88 12.52 -4.51
N MET A 30 -14.72 11.21 -4.63
CA MET A 30 -13.90 10.56 -5.65
C MET A 30 -14.80 9.63 -6.46
N ASP A 31 -14.52 9.49 -7.75
CA ASP A 31 -15.30 8.61 -8.63
C ASP A 31 -15.01 7.11 -8.39
N ASP A 32 -13.95 6.81 -7.65
CA ASP A 32 -13.58 5.47 -7.19
C ASP A 32 -13.97 5.27 -5.71
N ASP A 33 -14.23 4.01 -5.34
CA ASP A 33 -14.72 3.63 -4.00
C ASP A 33 -13.61 3.67 -2.92
N SER A 34 -12.37 4.01 -3.29
CA SER A 34 -11.25 4.13 -2.35
C SER A 34 -11.45 5.26 -1.32
N MET A 35 -11.26 4.93 -0.03
CA MET A 35 -11.33 5.91 1.06
C MET A 35 -10.12 6.85 1.11
N ALA A 36 -8.96 6.34 0.72
CA ALA A 36 -7.70 7.05 0.59
C ALA A 36 -6.81 6.28 -0.41
N PHE A 37 -5.79 6.95 -0.93
CA PHE A 37 -4.72 6.33 -1.71
C PHE A 37 -3.46 7.20 -1.62
N VAL A 38 -2.31 6.63 -1.97
CA VAL A 38 -1.05 7.36 -2.09
C VAL A 38 -0.50 7.34 -3.51
N GLU A 39 0.18 8.41 -3.87
CA GLU A 39 0.85 8.52 -5.17
C GLU A 39 2.26 9.04 -4.97
N LYS A 40 3.24 8.39 -5.59
CA LYS A 40 4.62 8.86 -5.56
C LYS A 40 4.83 10.01 -6.53
N ASN A 41 5.33 11.12 -6.02
CA ASN A 41 5.79 12.23 -6.84
C ASN A 41 7.27 12.01 -7.22
N PHE A 42 7.52 11.41 -8.38
CA PHE A 42 8.87 11.11 -8.88
C PHE A 42 9.79 12.35 -9.04
N SER A 43 9.24 13.57 -9.15
CA SER A 43 10.07 14.78 -9.21
C SER A 43 10.63 15.19 -7.84
N SER A 44 9.94 14.85 -6.75
CA SER A 44 10.37 15.19 -5.38
C SER A 44 10.82 13.99 -4.56
N GLY A 45 10.53 12.77 -4.99
CA GLY A 45 10.75 11.53 -4.24
C GLY A 45 9.80 11.34 -3.05
N LYS A 46 8.82 12.24 -2.87
CA LYS A 46 7.84 12.22 -1.79
C LYS A 46 6.51 11.64 -2.24
N TRP A 47 5.71 11.22 -1.28
CA TRP A 47 4.40 10.61 -1.47
C TRP A 47 3.29 11.59 -1.08
N ASP A 48 2.35 11.76 -2.00
CA ASP A 48 1.14 12.53 -1.77
C ASP A 48 0.04 11.59 -1.27
N VAL A 49 -0.67 12.00 -0.21
CA VAL A 49 -1.77 11.24 0.39
C VAL A 49 -3.07 11.90 -0.02
N TYR A 50 -3.97 11.14 -0.63
CA TYR A 50 -5.29 11.57 -1.03
C TYR A 50 -6.33 10.93 -0.11
N VAL A 51 -7.32 11.70 0.34
CA VAL A 51 -8.39 11.19 1.22
C VAL A 51 -9.76 11.62 0.68
N ASN A 52 -10.63 10.64 0.48
CA ASN A 52 -12.03 10.84 0.13
C ASN A 52 -12.83 11.25 1.38
N LEU A 53 -13.27 12.52 1.41
CA LEU A 53 -14.01 13.05 2.56
C LEU A 53 -15.42 12.45 2.67
N ARG A 54 -16.01 11.95 1.58
CA ARG A 54 -17.31 11.28 1.60
C ARG A 54 -17.25 9.99 2.42
N SER A 55 -16.15 9.25 2.31
CA SER A 55 -15.93 7.98 3.03
C SER A 55 -15.78 8.14 4.55
N LEU A 56 -15.65 9.37 5.07
CA LEU A 56 -15.75 9.61 6.51
C LEU A 56 -17.12 9.20 7.09
N ALA A 57 -18.16 9.12 6.26
CA ALA A 57 -19.47 8.64 6.66
C ALA A 57 -19.51 7.11 6.85
N GLU A 58 -18.59 6.36 6.25
CA GLU A 58 -18.55 4.89 6.29
C GLU A 58 -18.03 4.39 7.65
N GLY A 59 -17.14 5.15 8.29
CA GLY A 59 -16.80 4.94 9.68
C GLY A 59 -15.37 5.37 10.02
N LYS A 60 -15.17 5.67 11.30
CA LYS A 60 -13.85 6.10 11.79
C LYS A 60 -12.83 4.96 11.74
N LYS A 61 -13.25 3.72 11.98
CA LYS A 61 -12.31 2.60 12.10
C LYS A 61 -11.75 2.22 10.74
N GLU A 62 -12.64 2.16 9.76
CA GLU A 62 -12.40 1.86 8.36
C GLU A 62 -11.44 2.90 7.78
N MET A 63 -11.73 4.19 7.95
CA MET A 63 -10.81 5.26 7.54
C MET A 63 -9.43 5.18 8.20
N ILE A 64 -9.34 4.89 9.51
CA ILE A 64 -8.03 4.76 10.17
C ILE A 64 -7.28 3.53 9.64
N PHE A 65 -7.98 2.41 9.41
CA PHE A 65 -7.39 1.21 8.82
C PHE A 65 -6.81 1.53 7.44
N THR A 66 -7.57 2.19 6.56
CA THR A 66 -7.08 2.61 5.24
C THR A 66 -5.89 3.57 5.35
N LEU A 67 -5.90 4.54 6.28
CA LEU A 67 -4.74 5.43 6.44
C LEU A 67 -3.48 4.70 6.94
N ILE A 68 -3.63 3.61 7.71
CA ILE A 68 -2.49 2.76 8.11
C ILE A 68 -2.01 1.92 6.92
N HIS A 69 -2.93 1.41 6.10
CA HIS A 69 -2.64 0.74 4.83
C HIS A 69 -1.83 1.67 3.91
N GLU A 70 -2.31 2.88 3.66
CA GLU A 70 -1.60 3.89 2.85
C GLU A 70 -0.21 4.24 3.40
N PHE A 71 -0.08 4.31 4.73
CA PHE A 71 1.23 4.50 5.34
C PHE A 71 2.16 3.31 5.08
N ALA A 72 1.64 2.08 5.06
CA ALA A 72 2.41 0.88 4.77
C ALA A 72 3.03 0.95 3.36
N HIS A 73 2.26 1.38 2.35
CA HIS A 73 2.79 1.64 0.99
C HIS A 73 4.00 2.57 1.03
N ILE A 74 3.90 3.73 1.69
CA ILE A 74 5.01 4.68 1.77
C ILE A 74 6.21 4.08 2.52
N LEU A 75 5.97 3.30 3.58
CA LEU A 75 7.01 2.64 4.37
C LEU A 75 7.76 1.57 3.59
N THR A 76 7.06 0.81 2.75
CA THR A 76 7.60 -0.38 2.06
C THR A 76 8.03 -0.07 0.63
N LEU A 77 7.64 1.07 0.07
CA LEU A 77 7.92 1.47 -1.33
C LEU A 77 8.80 2.74 -1.48
N ASN A 78 9.27 3.34 -0.38
CA ASN A 78 10.18 4.50 -0.47
C ASN A 78 11.55 4.17 -1.09
N GLU A 79 12.38 5.19 -1.34
CA GLU A 79 13.65 5.06 -2.08
C GLU A 79 14.69 4.14 -1.44
N LYS A 80 14.54 3.84 -0.13
CA LYS A 80 15.40 2.86 0.55
C LYS A 80 14.93 1.42 0.35
N GLN A 81 13.70 1.22 -0.09
CA GLN A 81 13.10 -0.09 -0.31
C GLN A 81 13.04 -0.45 -1.79
N ILE A 82 12.90 0.53 -2.68
CA ILE A 82 12.80 0.31 -4.14
C ILE A 82 14.01 0.92 -4.86
N ASP A 83 14.50 0.18 -5.85
CA ASP A 83 15.48 0.66 -6.82
C ASP A 83 14.77 1.17 -8.07
N GLU A 84 14.49 2.47 -8.06
CA GLU A 84 13.72 3.18 -9.10
C GLU A 84 14.48 3.29 -10.42
N GLU A 85 15.83 3.18 -10.38
CA GLU A 85 16.69 3.25 -11.56
C GLU A 85 16.90 1.89 -12.22
N ALA A 86 16.42 0.81 -11.60
CA ALA A 86 16.50 -0.53 -12.16
C ALA A 86 15.56 -0.65 -13.38
N SER A 87 15.84 -1.61 -14.24
CA SER A 87 14.94 -2.01 -15.32
C SER A 87 14.29 -3.37 -15.01
N PRO A 88 13.14 -3.71 -15.60
CA PRO A 88 12.50 -5.01 -15.38
C PRO A 88 13.45 -6.18 -15.65
N SER A 89 14.26 -6.09 -16.71
CA SER A 89 15.21 -7.14 -17.10
C SER A 89 16.43 -7.26 -16.19
N SER A 90 16.70 -6.27 -15.34
CA SER A 90 17.80 -6.30 -14.38
C SER A 90 17.33 -6.58 -12.95
N CYS A 91 16.02 -6.76 -12.73
CA CYS A 91 15.48 -7.01 -11.40
C CYS A 91 15.60 -8.48 -11.02
N GLU A 92 16.37 -8.76 -9.97
CA GLU A 92 16.61 -10.13 -9.48
C GLU A 92 15.66 -10.55 -8.35
N THR A 93 14.81 -9.64 -7.88
CA THR A 93 13.94 -9.81 -6.71
C THR A 93 12.46 -9.82 -7.12
N PHE A 94 11.78 -8.69 -7.00
CA PHE A 94 10.37 -8.49 -7.33
C PHE A 94 10.21 -7.12 -7.98
N TRP A 95 9.63 -7.10 -9.18
CA TRP A 95 9.45 -5.90 -9.98
C TRP A 95 8.02 -5.35 -9.84
N ILE A 96 7.89 -4.04 -9.61
CA ILE A 96 6.62 -3.29 -9.54
C ILE A 96 6.71 -2.01 -10.38
N GLU A 97 5.65 -1.21 -10.42
CA GLU A 97 5.63 0.06 -11.16
C GLU A 97 6.72 1.03 -10.68
N GLU A 98 6.93 1.13 -9.37
CA GLU A 98 7.92 2.03 -8.76
C GLU A 98 9.37 1.57 -9.00
N GLY A 99 9.59 0.35 -9.49
CA GLY A 99 10.91 -0.20 -9.80
C GLY A 99 11.16 -1.58 -9.19
N CYS A 100 12.43 -1.92 -8.96
CA CYS A 100 12.82 -3.21 -8.42
C CYS A 100 12.89 -3.18 -6.89
N ALA A 101 12.18 -4.07 -6.19
CA ALA A 101 12.28 -4.19 -4.74
C ALA A 101 13.71 -4.54 -4.32
N ARG A 102 14.37 -3.71 -3.50
CA ARG A 102 15.76 -3.93 -3.10
C ARG A 102 15.88 -5.22 -2.31
N ALA A 103 16.98 -5.96 -2.55
CA ALA A 103 17.31 -7.13 -1.74
C ALA A 103 17.42 -6.73 -0.25
N GLY A 104 16.73 -7.48 0.62
CA GLY A 104 16.61 -7.16 2.05
C GLY A 104 15.59 -6.07 2.40
N GLY A 105 14.92 -5.48 1.41
CA GLY A 105 13.75 -4.62 1.61
C GLY A 105 12.51 -5.41 2.04
N TYR A 106 11.55 -4.71 2.64
CA TYR A 106 10.35 -5.35 3.20
C TYR A 106 9.52 -6.08 2.14
N LEU A 107 9.26 -5.42 1.00
CA LEU A 107 8.47 -6.03 -0.08
C LEU A 107 9.15 -7.25 -0.69
N ALA A 108 10.46 -7.19 -0.96
CA ALA A 108 11.20 -8.34 -1.48
C ALA A 108 11.10 -9.55 -0.54
N GLY A 109 11.32 -9.33 0.77
CA GLY A 109 11.21 -10.40 1.76
C GLY A 109 9.79 -10.92 1.96
N PHE A 110 8.77 -10.06 1.82
CA PHE A 110 7.37 -10.46 1.90
C PHE A 110 6.97 -11.32 0.69
N TYR A 111 7.28 -10.84 -0.52
CA TYR A 111 7.07 -11.58 -1.76
C TYR A 111 7.74 -12.97 -1.70
N ASP A 112 9.03 -13.01 -1.32
CA ASP A 112 9.79 -14.26 -1.22
C ASP A 112 9.16 -15.30 -0.31
N ARG A 113 8.52 -14.83 0.77
CA ARG A 113 8.00 -15.69 1.81
C ARG A 113 6.58 -16.17 1.55
N PHE A 114 5.74 -15.33 0.94
CA PHE A 114 4.30 -15.56 0.88
C PHE A 114 3.78 -15.74 -0.56
N TRP A 115 4.42 -15.13 -1.56
CA TRP A 115 3.91 -15.08 -2.92
C TRP A 115 4.77 -15.81 -3.95
N ARG A 116 6.08 -15.98 -3.70
CA ARG A 116 7.03 -16.55 -4.67
C ARG A 116 6.63 -17.95 -5.18
N GLU A 117 6.03 -18.78 -4.33
CA GLU A 117 5.56 -20.13 -4.72
C GLU A 117 4.26 -20.09 -5.55
N GLU A 118 3.51 -18.99 -5.50
CA GLU A 118 2.30 -18.79 -6.32
C GLU A 118 2.64 -18.46 -7.78
N GLY A 119 3.91 -18.07 -8.04
CA GLY A 119 4.43 -17.74 -9.36
C GLY A 119 4.50 -16.23 -9.60
N GLU A 120 4.82 -15.83 -10.83
CA GLU A 120 4.86 -14.44 -11.28
C GLU A 120 3.70 -14.09 -12.22
N ASP A 121 2.75 -15.03 -12.42
CA ASP A 121 1.61 -14.89 -13.33
C ASP A 121 0.40 -14.25 -12.62
N PHE A 122 0.65 -13.14 -11.92
CA PHE A 122 -0.41 -12.31 -11.38
C PHE A 122 -0.30 -10.89 -11.96
N SER A 123 -1.43 -10.33 -12.37
CA SER A 123 -1.50 -8.94 -12.79
C SER A 123 -1.12 -8.04 -11.61
N PRO A 124 -0.31 -6.98 -11.81
CA PRO A 124 -0.12 -5.95 -10.78
C PRO A 124 -1.45 -5.26 -10.46
N GLU A 125 -2.32 -5.12 -11.47
CA GLU A 125 -3.66 -4.55 -11.37
C GLU A 125 -4.69 -5.62 -11.75
N PRO A 126 -5.01 -6.57 -10.86
CA PRO A 126 -6.02 -7.58 -11.13
C PRO A 126 -7.42 -6.97 -11.19
N SER A 127 -8.30 -7.56 -12.00
CA SER A 127 -9.73 -7.25 -11.91
C SER A 127 -10.33 -7.75 -10.58
N PRO A 128 -11.47 -7.20 -10.13
CA PRO A 128 -12.16 -7.71 -8.95
C PRO A 128 -12.47 -9.21 -9.01
N ASP A 129 -12.82 -9.74 -10.19
CA ASP A 129 -13.08 -11.16 -10.39
C ASP A 129 -11.81 -12.02 -10.20
N GLU A 130 -10.65 -11.54 -10.64
CA GLU A 130 -9.36 -12.23 -10.44
C GLU A 130 -8.94 -12.22 -8.96
N THR A 131 -9.09 -11.08 -8.28
CA THR A 131 -8.83 -10.94 -6.84
C THR A 131 -9.74 -11.88 -6.04
N LEU A 132 -11.05 -11.87 -6.32
CA LEU A 132 -12.00 -12.75 -5.67
C LEU A 132 -11.68 -14.22 -5.91
N ALA A 133 -11.38 -14.62 -7.15
CA ALA A 133 -11.02 -16.00 -7.46
C ALA A 133 -9.77 -16.46 -6.71
N ARG A 134 -8.75 -15.62 -6.59
CA ARG A 134 -7.52 -15.92 -5.82
C ARG A 134 -7.83 -16.06 -4.33
N TYR A 135 -8.64 -15.15 -3.79
CA TYR A 135 -9.07 -15.21 -2.39
C TYR A 135 -9.89 -16.49 -2.11
N GLU A 136 -10.82 -16.86 -2.97
CA GLU A 136 -11.65 -18.06 -2.80
C GLU A 136 -10.86 -19.37 -2.90
N GLU A 137 -9.77 -19.40 -3.68
CA GLU A 137 -8.87 -20.57 -3.73
C GLU A 137 -8.14 -20.79 -2.39
N ARG A 138 -7.72 -19.70 -1.73
CA ARG A 138 -6.86 -19.75 -0.54
C ARG A 138 -7.26 -18.71 0.54
N PRO A 139 -8.49 -18.73 1.06
CA PRO A 139 -9.00 -17.66 1.92
C PRO A 139 -8.25 -17.50 3.25
N GLU A 140 -7.63 -18.58 3.74
CA GLU A 140 -6.81 -18.55 4.96
C GLU A 140 -5.42 -17.95 4.76
N SER A 141 -5.01 -17.68 3.51
CA SER A 141 -3.70 -17.09 3.18
C SER A 141 -3.71 -15.57 3.22
N TYR A 142 -4.90 -14.96 3.18
CA TYR A 142 -5.08 -13.51 3.06
C TYR A 142 -5.86 -12.97 4.25
N VAL A 143 -5.47 -11.79 4.75
CA VAL A 143 -6.15 -11.16 5.90
C VAL A 143 -7.51 -10.54 5.55
N THR A 144 -7.70 -10.21 4.28
CA THR A 144 -8.91 -9.65 3.65
C THR A 144 -9.00 -10.16 2.20
N GLU A 145 -10.14 -9.96 1.53
CA GLU A 145 -10.27 -10.23 0.09
C GLU A 145 -9.32 -9.35 -0.73
N TYR A 146 -9.21 -8.06 -0.37
CA TYR A 146 -8.36 -7.11 -1.09
C TYR A 146 -6.86 -7.44 -0.99
N ALA A 147 -6.43 -8.05 0.12
CA ALA A 147 -5.06 -8.57 0.26
C ALA A 147 -4.71 -9.62 -0.81
N ALA A 148 -5.71 -10.31 -1.40
CA ALA A 148 -5.46 -11.23 -2.50
C ALA A 148 -5.23 -10.54 -3.85
N ALA A 149 -5.25 -9.21 -3.94
CA ALA A 149 -5.06 -8.50 -5.20
C ALA A 149 -3.64 -8.74 -5.76
N ASN A 150 -2.63 -8.33 -5.00
CA ASN A 150 -1.22 -8.49 -5.37
C ASN A 150 -0.33 -8.44 -4.11
N PRO A 151 0.98 -8.75 -4.20
CA PRO A 151 1.88 -8.75 -3.04
C PRO A 151 2.05 -7.39 -2.34
N VAL A 152 1.85 -6.28 -3.06
CA VAL A 152 1.96 -4.92 -2.53
C VAL A 152 0.77 -4.65 -1.61
N GLU A 153 -0.44 -4.93 -2.09
CA GLU A 153 -1.68 -4.78 -1.32
C GLU A 153 -1.74 -5.75 -0.14
N ASP A 154 -1.30 -7.00 -0.31
CA ASP A 154 -1.24 -7.95 0.80
C ASP A 154 -0.31 -7.46 1.93
N LEU A 155 0.86 -6.93 1.58
CA LEU A 155 1.78 -6.39 2.57
C LEU A 155 1.16 -5.21 3.33
N ALA A 156 0.47 -4.31 2.63
CA ALA A 156 -0.19 -3.15 3.22
C ALA A 156 -1.38 -3.54 4.11
N GLU A 157 -2.25 -4.43 3.63
CA GLU A 157 -3.39 -4.99 4.37
C GLU A 157 -2.94 -5.78 5.60
N SER A 158 -1.92 -6.63 5.45
CA SER A 158 -1.35 -7.42 6.54
C SER A 158 -0.72 -6.54 7.62
N PHE A 159 -0.02 -5.47 7.23
CA PHE A 159 0.53 -4.48 8.15
C PHE A 159 -0.58 -3.74 8.90
N ALA A 160 -1.60 -3.25 8.18
CA ALA A 160 -2.74 -2.56 8.78
C ALA A 160 -3.50 -3.48 9.75
N ALA A 161 -3.78 -4.72 9.36
CA ALA A 161 -4.43 -5.72 10.20
C ALA A 161 -3.63 -6.04 11.47
N PHE A 162 -2.30 -6.13 11.38
CA PHE A 162 -1.44 -6.36 12.54
C PHE A 162 -1.51 -5.22 13.57
N ILE A 163 -1.51 -3.96 13.11
CA ILE A 163 -1.62 -2.79 14.01
C ILE A 163 -3.02 -2.69 14.59
N PHE A 164 -4.06 -2.91 13.78
CA PHE A 164 -5.44 -2.66 14.16
C PHE A 164 -6.03 -3.73 15.09
N ARG A 165 -5.45 -4.94 15.10
CA ARG A 165 -5.86 -6.07 15.97
C ARG A 165 -5.18 -6.07 17.35
N GLN A 166 -4.46 -5.01 17.73
CA GLN A 166 -3.88 -4.83 19.08
C GLN A 166 -4.90 -4.38 20.13
#